data_AF-A0A6P0ZZ94-F1
#
_entry.id   AF-A0A6P0ZZ94-F1
#
_cell.length_a   1.000
_cell.length_b   1.000
_cell.length_c   1.000
_cell.angle_alpha   90.00
_cell.angle_beta   90.00
_cell.angle_gamma   90.00
#
_symmetry.space_group_name_H-M   'P 1'
#
loop_
_entity.id
_entity.type
_entity.pdbx_description
1 polymer ?
#
loop_
_entity_poly.entity_id
_entity_poly.type
_entity_poly.pdbx_seq_one_letter_code
_entity_poly.pdbx_strand_id
1 'polypeptide(L)'
;MNRLVSALLVSSTLLLAQSCSTLGQSGDASVEGDKHHGHHNHNEHGHHHGSHGHVNKPSVNTKAILTTPSTINLDKPNNLVIEIQDSEGNAVPDFEVFQEKIMHLIVVSDDLDFYDHIHPDYKGNGRFEVEANFPKPGDYTLFSDYKPTGKPERVSVVKVKAPGTSSSITEIEIKNTK
;
A
#
# COMPACT_ATOMS: atom_id res chain seq x y z
N MET A 1 55.48 -25.78 -25.43
CA MET A 1 54.19 -25.05 -25.42
C MET A 1 53.75 -24.95 -23.96
N ASN A 2 54.18 -23.91 -23.23
CA ASN A 2 53.44 -22.65 -22.95
C ASN A 2 52.17 -22.90 -22.09
N ARG A 3 51.91 -22.31 -20.91
CA ARG A 3 52.50 -21.22 -20.10
C ARG A 3 52.08 -21.41 -18.61
N LEU A 4 53.00 -21.34 -17.64
CA LEU A 4 53.24 -20.26 -16.66
C LEU A 4 52.09 -19.88 -15.68
N VAL A 5 52.22 -20.41 -14.45
CA VAL A 5 52.21 -19.80 -13.10
C VAL A 5 51.59 -18.40 -12.90
N SER A 6 50.66 -18.28 -11.94
CA SER A 6 50.84 -17.53 -10.66
C SER A 6 49.52 -17.11 -10.02
N ALA A 7 49.34 -17.57 -8.79
CA ALA A 7 48.32 -17.11 -7.85
C ALA A 7 48.60 -15.68 -7.38
N LEU A 8 47.54 -14.90 -7.17
CA LEU A 8 47.55 -13.70 -6.35
C LEU A 8 46.24 -13.66 -5.56
N LEU A 9 46.35 -14.02 -4.28
CA LEU A 9 45.34 -13.83 -3.24
C LEU A 9 45.25 -12.33 -2.93
N VAL A 10 44.07 -11.73 -3.12
CA VAL A 10 43.75 -10.44 -2.52
C VAL A 10 42.77 -10.69 -1.39
N SER A 11 43.32 -10.75 -0.17
CA SER A 11 42.58 -10.66 1.07
C SER A 11 42.09 -9.23 1.23
N SER A 12 40.77 -9.01 1.22
CA SER A 12 40.18 -7.72 1.60
C SER A 12 39.43 -7.92 2.90
N THR A 13 39.94 -7.24 3.91
CA THR A 13 39.60 -7.35 5.33
C THR A 13 38.25 -6.72 5.62
N LEU A 14 37.40 -7.51 6.28
CA LEU A 14 36.10 -7.13 6.82
C LEU A 14 36.30 -6.38 8.15
N LEU A 15 36.08 -5.05 8.19
CA LEU A 15 36.02 -4.31 9.45
C LEU A 15 34.62 -4.47 10.05
N LEU A 16 34.48 -5.31 11.08
CA LEU A 16 33.35 -5.23 12.02
C LEU A 16 33.70 -4.22 13.11
N ALA A 17 33.10 -3.02 13.04
CA ALA A 17 33.06 -2.12 14.18
C ALA A 17 32.06 -2.66 15.20
N GLN A 18 32.57 -3.10 16.35
CA GLN A 18 31.77 -3.43 17.52
C GLN A 18 31.39 -2.13 18.23
N SER A 19 30.11 -1.78 18.24
CA SER A 19 29.59 -0.73 19.12
C SER A 19 29.10 -1.38 20.42
N CYS A 20 29.84 -1.18 21.50
CA CYS A 20 29.40 -1.47 22.86
C CYS A 20 28.49 -0.33 23.34
N SER A 21 27.18 -0.58 23.44
CA SER A 21 26.29 0.30 24.20
C SER A 21 26.29 -0.16 25.66
N THR A 22 26.77 0.70 26.55
CA THR A 22 26.71 0.48 28.00
C THR A 22 25.25 0.62 28.45
N LEU A 23 24.69 -0.42 29.07
CA LEU A 23 23.43 -0.33 29.82
C LEU A 23 23.77 0.23 31.20
N GLY A 24 23.38 1.48 31.46
CA GLY A 24 23.31 2.04 32.79
C GLY A 24 22.20 1.37 33.59
N GLN A 25 22.57 0.81 34.74
CA GLN A 25 21.70 0.15 35.69
C GLN A 25 21.21 1.13 36.77
N SER A 26 19.97 0.88 37.21
CA SER A 26 19.39 1.13 38.55
C SER A 26 18.87 2.53 38.93
N GLY A 27 17.66 2.53 39.51
CA GLY A 27 17.09 3.63 40.28
C GLY A 27 15.59 3.50 40.51
N ASP A 28 15.21 2.66 41.47
CA ASP A 28 13.86 2.43 41.99
C ASP A 28 13.34 3.62 42.84
N ALA A 29 12.04 3.59 43.09
CA ALA A 29 11.32 4.07 44.28
C ALA A 29 10.68 5.46 44.27
N SER A 30 9.36 5.39 44.11
CA SER A 30 8.31 6.24 44.66
C SER A 30 8.59 6.78 46.07
N VAL A 31 8.27 8.06 46.29
CA VAL A 31 7.88 8.57 47.61
C VAL A 31 6.70 9.54 47.44
N GLU A 32 5.67 9.23 48.20
CA GLU A 32 4.37 9.87 48.35
C GLU A 32 4.48 11.09 49.28
N GLY A 33 3.78 12.17 48.95
CA GLY A 33 3.79 13.45 49.70
C GLY A 33 2.42 14.12 49.69
N ASP A 34 1.90 14.31 50.90
CA ASP A 34 0.51 14.54 51.31
C ASP A 34 -0.01 16.00 51.10
N LYS A 35 -1.33 16.11 50.88
CA LYS A 35 -2.32 17.19 51.21
C LYS A 35 -2.08 18.67 50.81
N HIS A 36 -3.08 19.29 50.16
CA HIS A 36 -4.12 20.13 50.83
C HIS A 36 -5.12 20.79 49.85
N HIS A 37 -6.37 20.84 50.33
CA HIS A 37 -7.60 21.58 50.00
C HIS A 37 -7.71 22.55 48.79
N GLY A 38 -8.87 22.47 48.12
CA GLY A 38 -9.73 23.66 48.01
C GLY A 38 -10.58 23.79 46.74
N HIS A 39 -11.90 23.70 46.96
CA HIS A 39 -13.00 24.40 46.26
C HIS A 39 -13.64 23.81 44.99
N HIS A 40 -14.96 23.56 45.13
CA HIS A 40 -16.12 23.92 44.26
C HIS A 40 -15.88 24.01 42.74
N ASN A 41 -16.71 23.54 41.82
CA ASN A 41 -18.15 23.32 41.79
C ASN A 41 -18.49 22.68 40.43
N HIS A 42 -19.74 22.25 40.27
CA HIS A 42 -20.44 21.91 39.02
C HIS A 42 -20.23 20.51 38.43
N ASN A 43 -21.29 19.73 38.60
CA ASN A 43 -21.61 18.51 37.87
C ASN A 43 -21.97 18.88 36.42
N GLU A 44 -20.96 18.99 35.54
CA GLU A 44 -21.15 19.03 34.10
C GLU A 44 -21.05 17.60 33.54
N HIS A 45 -22.18 17.01 33.14
CA HIS A 45 -22.19 15.91 32.19
C HIS A 45 -21.99 16.49 30.78
N GLY A 46 -20.75 16.85 30.47
CA GLY A 46 -20.30 17.16 29.11
C GLY A 46 -19.83 15.88 28.43
N HIS A 47 -20.61 15.38 27.49
CA HIS A 47 -20.13 14.39 26.52
C HIS A 47 -18.99 15.02 25.72
N HIS A 48 -17.75 14.65 26.05
CA HIS A 48 -16.59 14.92 25.21
C HIS A 48 -16.68 14.07 23.95
N HIS A 49 -17.46 14.53 22.97
CA HIS A 49 -17.16 14.21 21.58
C HIS A 49 -15.85 14.92 21.26
N GLY A 50 -14.79 14.12 21.09
CA GLY A 50 -13.52 14.59 20.58
C GLY A 50 -13.75 15.38 19.31
N SER A 51 -13.60 16.70 19.42
CA SER A 51 -13.51 17.62 18.30
C SER A 51 -12.24 17.22 17.53
N HIS A 52 -12.38 16.34 16.56
CA HIS A 52 -11.38 16.18 15.51
C HIS A 52 -11.33 17.51 14.76
N GLY A 53 -10.38 18.36 15.16
CA GLY A 53 -10.05 19.56 14.44
C GLY A 53 -9.70 19.16 13.02
N HIS A 54 -10.59 19.48 12.08
CA HIS A 54 -10.28 19.53 10.66
C HIS A 54 -9.28 20.67 10.47
N VAL A 55 -8.01 20.37 10.72
CA VAL A 55 -6.93 21.09 10.07
C VAL A 55 -7.14 20.78 8.59
N ASN A 56 -7.59 21.78 7.83
CA ASN A 56 -7.57 21.77 6.37
C ASN A 56 -6.10 21.69 5.92
N LYS A 57 -5.48 20.52 6.08
CA LYS A 57 -4.26 20.17 5.37
C LYS A 57 -4.64 20.15 3.89
N PRO A 58 -3.86 20.80 3.01
CA PRO A 58 -4.10 20.70 1.58
C PRO A 58 -4.15 19.22 1.20
N SER A 59 -5.32 18.81 0.72
CA SER A 59 -5.53 17.49 0.14
C SER A 59 -4.73 17.47 -1.15
N VAL A 60 -3.53 16.89 -1.10
CA VAL A 60 -2.78 16.61 -2.31
C VAL A 60 -3.58 15.54 -3.04
N ASN A 61 -4.15 15.91 -4.18
CA ASN A 61 -4.87 14.96 -5.01
C ASN A 61 -3.84 14.11 -5.76
N THR A 62 -3.79 12.82 -5.47
CA THR A 62 -2.89 11.87 -6.13
C THR A 62 -3.68 11.01 -7.11
N LYS A 63 -3.02 10.50 -8.15
CA LYS A 63 -3.58 9.56 -9.13
C LYS A 63 -2.64 8.37 -9.35
N ALA A 64 -3.21 7.21 -9.64
CA ALA A 64 -2.48 6.06 -10.16
C ALA A 64 -2.39 6.12 -11.69
N ILE A 65 -1.19 5.95 -12.21
CA ILE A 65 -0.91 5.72 -13.63
C ILE A 65 -0.57 4.24 -13.78
N LEU A 66 -1.35 3.54 -14.61
CA LEU A 66 -1.16 2.12 -14.85
C LEU A 66 -0.44 1.89 -16.18
N THR A 67 0.60 1.08 -16.16
CA THR A 67 1.22 0.52 -17.35
C THR A 67 0.99 -0.99 -17.40
N THR A 68 0.44 -1.45 -18.52
CA THR A 68 0.23 -2.88 -18.81
C THR A 68 1.27 -3.36 -19.80
N PRO A 69 1.47 -4.68 -19.96
CA PRO A 69 2.18 -5.23 -21.11
C PRO A 69 1.50 -4.81 -22.42
N SER A 70 2.22 -4.87 -23.53
CA SER A 70 1.68 -4.61 -24.87
C SER A 70 0.57 -5.58 -25.26
N THR A 71 0.53 -6.75 -24.64
CA THR A 71 -0.53 -7.75 -24.80
C THR A 71 -0.83 -8.36 -23.44
N ILE A 72 -2.09 -8.27 -23.03
CA ILE A 72 -2.60 -8.99 -21.85
C ILE A 72 -2.84 -10.44 -22.27
N ASN A 73 -2.14 -11.35 -21.60
CA ASN A 73 -2.30 -12.78 -21.75
C ASN A 73 -3.43 -13.25 -20.83
N LEU A 74 -4.51 -13.75 -21.42
CA LEU A 74 -5.62 -14.32 -20.66
C LEU A 74 -5.18 -15.56 -19.89
N ASP A 75 -5.81 -15.81 -18.75
CA ASP A 75 -5.56 -16.97 -17.86
C ASP A 75 -4.10 -17.13 -17.42
N LYS A 76 -3.32 -16.05 -17.46
CA LYS A 76 -1.92 -16.02 -17.02
C LYS A 76 -1.64 -14.74 -16.23
N PRO A 77 -0.64 -14.77 -15.34
CA PRO A 77 -0.15 -13.57 -14.68
C PRO A 77 0.39 -12.56 -15.71
N ASN A 78 0.04 -11.29 -15.53
CA ASN A 78 0.51 -10.16 -16.33
C ASN A 78 1.20 -9.15 -15.41
N ASN A 79 2.42 -8.76 -15.77
CA ASN A 79 3.18 -7.75 -15.03
C ASN A 79 2.56 -6.36 -15.24
N LEU A 80 2.03 -5.79 -14.17
CA LEU A 80 1.53 -4.43 -14.13
C LEU A 80 2.51 -3.53 -13.37
N VAL A 81 2.62 -2.29 -13.82
CA VAL A 81 3.34 -1.22 -13.11
C VAL A 81 2.33 -0.13 -12.76
N ILE A 82 2.33 0.27 -11.50
CA ILE A 82 1.49 1.35 -10.99
C ILE A 82 2.39 2.47 -10.48
N GLU A 83 2.21 3.68 -10.99
CA GLU A 83 2.92 4.86 -10.55
C GLU A 83 1.95 5.85 -9.90
N ILE A 84 2.18 6.19 -8.65
CA ILE A 84 1.39 7.19 -7.93
C ILE A 84 2.03 8.56 -8.09
N GLN A 85 1.28 9.48 -8.68
CA GLN A 85 1.71 10.85 -8.94
C GLN A 85 0.78 11.85 -8.25
N ASP A 86 1.33 13.01 -7.88
CA ASP A 86 0.53 14.15 -7.44
C ASP A 86 -0.18 14.86 -8.63
N SER A 87 -0.81 15.99 -8.33
CA SER A 87 -1.51 16.83 -9.31
C SER A 87 -0.57 17.48 -10.33
N GLU A 88 0.70 17.65 -10.00
CA GLU A 88 1.73 18.25 -10.86
C GLU A 88 2.46 17.19 -11.70
N GLY A 89 2.23 15.90 -11.41
CA GLY A 89 2.86 14.78 -12.09
C GLY A 89 4.14 14.29 -11.41
N ASN A 90 4.49 14.84 -10.24
CA ASN A 90 5.63 14.36 -9.48
C ASN A 90 5.29 13.04 -8.80
N ALA A 91 6.28 12.14 -8.71
CA ALA A 91 6.13 10.89 -7.99
C ALA A 91 5.91 11.13 -6.48
N VAL A 92 4.96 10.40 -5.90
CA VAL A 92 4.74 10.41 -4.45
C VAL A 92 5.79 9.50 -3.80
N PRO A 93 6.67 10.01 -2.91
CA PRO A 93 7.90 9.31 -2.56
C PRO A 93 7.73 8.21 -1.51
N ASP A 94 6.73 8.30 -0.63
CA ASP A 94 6.60 7.43 0.54
C ASP A 94 5.13 7.19 0.92
N PHE A 95 4.91 6.01 1.48
CA PHE A 95 3.59 5.51 1.84
C PHE A 95 3.64 4.81 3.20
N GLU A 96 2.52 4.85 3.91
CA GLU A 96 2.35 4.12 5.16
C GLU A 96 1.87 2.70 4.89
N VAL A 97 2.29 1.75 5.74
CA VAL A 97 1.61 0.46 5.84
C VAL A 97 0.25 0.72 6.49
N PHE A 98 -0.81 0.41 5.75
CA PHE A 98 -2.20 0.54 6.17
C PHE A 98 -2.90 -0.77 5.88
N GLN A 99 -3.73 -1.29 6.79
CA GLN A 99 -4.35 -2.62 6.65
C GLN A 99 -3.33 -3.70 6.18
N GLU A 100 -2.19 -3.78 6.87
CA GLU A 100 -1.10 -4.74 6.67
C GLU A 100 -0.15 -4.52 5.48
N LYS A 101 -0.53 -3.72 4.47
CA LYS A 101 0.27 -3.52 3.24
C LYS A 101 0.39 -2.05 2.86
N ILE A 102 1.30 -1.74 1.94
CA ILE A 102 1.49 -0.36 1.45
C ILE A 102 0.42 0.00 0.40
N MET A 103 0.01 -1.00 -0.39
CA MET A 103 -1.04 -0.87 -1.38
C MET A 103 -1.85 -2.15 -1.45
N HIS A 104 -3.16 -1.99 -1.61
CA HIS A 104 -4.08 -3.04 -2.02
C HIS A 104 -4.54 -2.73 -3.43
N LEU A 105 -4.45 -3.73 -4.30
CA LEU A 105 -5.00 -3.66 -5.65
C LEU A 105 -6.17 -4.63 -5.74
N ILE A 106 -7.36 -4.07 -5.97
CA ILE A 106 -8.57 -4.83 -6.22
C ILE A 106 -8.82 -4.84 -7.72
N VAL A 107 -8.96 -6.02 -8.32
CA VAL A 107 -9.24 -6.22 -9.74
C VAL A 107 -10.63 -6.81 -9.87
N VAL A 108 -11.53 -6.16 -10.62
CA VAL A 108 -12.92 -6.61 -10.80
C VAL A 108 -13.27 -6.62 -12.27
N SER A 109 -13.82 -7.71 -12.80
CA SER A 109 -14.38 -7.72 -14.16
C SER A 109 -15.73 -6.99 -14.20
N ASP A 110 -16.03 -6.31 -15.31
CA ASP A 110 -17.29 -5.56 -15.44
C ASP A 110 -18.54 -6.48 -15.47
N ASP A 111 -18.39 -7.79 -15.75
CA ASP A 111 -19.44 -8.81 -15.61
C ASP A 111 -19.60 -9.36 -14.17
N LEU A 112 -18.74 -8.92 -13.24
CA LEU A 112 -18.68 -9.33 -11.83
C LEU A 112 -18.39 -10.82 -11.59
N ASP A 113 -17.98 -11.56 -12.61
CA ASP A 113 -17.59 -12.98 -12.49
C ASP A 113 -16.17 -13.17 -11.91
N PHE A 114 -15.35 -12.12 -11.89
CA PHE A 114 -13.97 -12.16 -11.41
C PHE A 114 -13.67 -11.04 -10.41
N TYR A 115 -13.02 -11.43 -9.32
CA TYR A 115 -12.49 -10.56 -8.28
C TYR A 115 -11.11 -11.08 -7.86
N ASP A 116 -10.15 -10.17 -7.72
CA ASP A 116 -8.86 -10.46 -7.09
C ASP A 116 -8.46 -9.34 -6.14
N HIS A 117 -7.76 -9.69 -5.07
CA HIS A 117 -7.22 -8.78 -4.08
C HIS A 117 -5.75 -9.11 -3.85
N ILE A 118 -4.88 -8.32 -4.48
CA ILE A 118 -3.45 -8.54 -4.53
C ILE A 118 -2.69 -7.33 -4.00
N HIS A 119 -1.45 -7.55 -3.55
CA HIS A 119 -0.64 -6.52 -2.90
C HIS A 119 0.57 -6.19 -3.77
N PRO A 120 0.60 -5.02 -4.43
CA PRO A 120 1.75 -4.62 -5.22
C PRO A 120 3.01 -4.41 -4.38
N ASP A 121 4.15 -4.84 -4.93
CA ASP A 121 5.46 -4.62 -4.34
C ASP A 121 5.89 -3.17 -4.54
N TYR A 122 6.20 -2.48 -3.46
CA TYR A 122 6.76 -1.14 -3.54
C TYR A 122 8.21 -1.18 -4.03
N LYS A 123 8.50 -0.46 -5.13
CA LYS A 123 9.85 -0.35 -5.72
C LYS A 123 10.52 1.00 -5.44
N GLY A 124 9.88 1.87 -4.66
CA GLY A 124 10.37 3.21 -4.35
C GLY A 124 9.85 4.28 -5.31
N ASN A 125 9.90 5.54 -4.88
CA ASN A 125 9.53 6.72 -5.67
C ASN A 125 8.16 6.58 -6.37
N GLY A 126 7.13 6.20 -5.62
CA GLY A 126 5.76 6.13 -6.14
C GLY A 126 5.48 4.93 -7.03
N ARG A 127 6.46 4.06 -7.27
CA ARG A 127 6.36 2.95 -8.21
C ARG A 127 6.09 1.63 -7.52
N PHE A 128 5.12 0.89 -8.05
CA PHE A 128 4.70 -0.43 -7.61
C PHE A 128 4.69 -1.43 -8.77
N GLU A 129 4.98 -2.69 -8.48
CA GLU A 129 4.86 -3.80 -9.43
C GLU A 129 3.97 -4.89 -8.88
N VAL A 130 3.20 -5.54 -9.75
CA VAL A 130 2.35 -6.66 -9.36
C VAL A 130 2.07 -7.56 -10.55
N GLU A 131 1.89 -8.85 -10.29
CA GLU A 131 1.35 -9.80 -11.26
C GLU A 131 -0.17 -9.91 -11.07
N ALA A 132 -0.95 -9.60 -12.11
CA ALA A 132 -2.41 -9.68 -12.07
C ALA A 132 -2.95 -10.64 -13.15
N ASN A 133 -4.03 -11.34 -12.83
CA ASN A 133 -4.71 -12.26 -13.74
C ASN A 133 -5.92 -11.60 -14.41
N PHE A 134 -6.15 -11.94 -15.67
CA PHE A 134 -7.34 -11.57 -16.44
C PHE A 134 -7.91 -12.82 -17.10
N PRO A 135 -8.80 -13.57 -16.44
CA PRO A 135 -9.19 -14.90 -16.92
C PRO A 135 -10.00 -14.88 -18.23
N LYS A 136 -10.87 -13.88 -18.40
CA LYS A 136 -11.75 -13.75 -19.57
C LYS A 136 -11.49 -12.45 -20.33
N PRO A 137 -11.77 -12.40 -21.65
CA PRO A 137 -11.85 -11.13 -22.36
C PRO A 137 -12.91 -10.21 -21.75
N GLY A 138 -12.65 -8.91 -21.72
CA GLY A 138 -13.60 -7.95 -21.17
C GLY A 138 -12.94 -6.72 -20.57
N ASP A 139 -13.76 -5.85 -20.01
CA ASP A 139 -13.32 -4.69 -19.26
C ASP A 139 -13.17 -5.07 -17.78
N TYR A 140 -12.10 -4.55 -17.18
CA TYR A 140 -11.77 -4.72 -15.77
C TYR A 140 -11.59 -3.34 -15.15
N THR A 141 -12.04 -3.20 -13.91
CA THR A 141 -11.84 -2.02 -13.09
C THR A 141 -10.85 -2.37 -11.98
N LEU A 142 -9.76 -1.61 -11.92
CA LEU A 142 -8.69 -1.75 -10.94
C LEU A 142 -8.79 -0.61 -9.94
N PHE A 143 -8.82 -0.95 -8.64
CA PHE A 143 -8.82 0.00 -7.53
C PHE A 143 -7.49 -0.10 -6.79
N SER A 144 -6.69 0.95 -6.85
CA SER A 144 -5.46 1.08 -6.05
C SER A 144 -5.79 1.84 -4.78
N ASP A 145 -5.82 1.15 -3.64
CA ASP A 145 -5.96 1.71 -2.30
C ASP A 145 -4.58 1.87 -1.66
N TYR A 146 -4.25 3.09 -1.23
CA TYR A 146 -2.94 3.43 -0.68
C TYR A 146 -3.03 4.66 0.24
N LYS A 147 -2.01 4.82 1.08
CA LYS A 147 -1.92 5.94 2.02
C LYS A 147 -0.57 6.64 1.93
N PRO A 148 -0.46 7.81 1.27
CA PRO A 148 0.77 8.59 1.28
C PRO A 148 1.14 9.02 2.72
N THR A 149 2.43 9.06 3.03
CA THR A 149 2.91 9.36 4.39
C THR A 149 2.36 10.69 4.93
N GLY A 150 1.73 10.65 6.10
CA GLY A 150 1.17 11.84 6.77
C GLY A 150 -0.07 12.43 6.08
N LYS A 151 -0.67 11.71 5.13
CA LYS A 151 -1.89 12.09 4.40
C LYS A 151 -3.02 11.07 4.63
N PRO A 152 -4.28 11.45 4.36
CA PRO A 152 -5.39 10.49 4.35
C PRO A 152 -5.20 9.39 3.29
N GLU A 153 -5.88 8.27 3.52
CA GLU A 153 -6.07 7.18 2.54
C GLU A 153 -6.68 7.71 1.23
N ARG A 154 -6.30 7.07 0.12
CA ARG A 154 -6.73 7.40 -1.24
C ARG A 154 -7.02 6.11 -2.00
N VAL A 155 -8.06 6.17 -2.83
CA VAL A 155 -8.35 5.14 -3.83
C VAL A 155 -8.29 5.77 -5.22
N SER A 156 -7.47 5.19 -6.09
CA SER A 156 -7.44 5.52 -7.53
C SER A 156 -8.10 4.41 -8.34
N VAL A 157 -8.86 4.78 -9.37
CA VAL A 157 -9.59 3.85 -10.22
C VAL A 157 -9.08 3.92 -11.65
N VAL A 158 -8.69 2.79 -12.22
CA VAL A 158 -8.25 2.66 -13.62
C VAL A 158 -8.98 1.52 -14.29
N LYS A 159 -9.41 1.72 -15.55
CA LYS A 159 -10.00 0.65 -16.37
C LYS A 159 -8.95 0.03 -17.30
N VAL A 160 -9.03 -1.27 -17.46
CA VAL A 160 -8.18 -2.08 -18.35
C VAL A 160 -9.06 -2.94 -19.24
N LYS A 161 -8.72 -3.06 -20.52
CA LYS A 161 -9.42 -3.95 -21.45
C LYS A 161 -8.54 -5.18 -21.72
N ALA A 162 -8.99 -6.36 -21.31
CA ALA A 162 -8.40 -7.62 -21.72
C ALA A 162 -8.92 -7.98 -23.13
N PRO A 163 -8.04 -8.29 -24.10
CA PRO A 163 -8.42 -8.47 -25.49
C PRO A 163 -9.27 -9.72 -25.72
N GLY A 164 -10.10 -9.68 -26.78
CA GLY A 164 -11.00 -10.77 -27.18
C GLY A 164 -12.47 -10.40 -27.06
N THR A 165 -13.36 -11.33 -27.41
CA THR A 165 -14.81 -11.17 -27.28
C THR A 165 -15.29 -11.75 -25.95
N SER A 166 -15.84 -10.91 -25.08
CA SER A 166 -16.50 -11.37 -23.85
C SER A 166 -17.76 -12.15 -24.23
N SER A 167 -17.95 -13.34 -23.65
CA SER A 167 -19.19 -14.10 -23.84
C SER A 167 -20.26 -13.44 -23.00
N SER A 168 -21.18 -12.74 -23.65
CA SER A 168 -22.31 -12.10 -22.98
C SER A 168 -23.09 -13.13 -22.15
N ILE A 169 -23.39 -12.72 -20.92
CA ILE A 169 -24.17 -13.46 -19.92
C ILE A 169 -25.37 -14.11 -20.62
N THR A 170 -25.46 -15.45 -20.55
CA THR A 170 -26.68 -16.14 -20.95
C THR A 170 -27.78 -15.64 -20.02
N GLU A 171 -28.84 -15.08 -20.58
CA GLU A 171 -29.99 -14.58 -19.85
C GLU A 171 -30.43 -15.60 -18.80
N ILE A 172 -30.41 -15.19 -17.53
CA ILE A 172 -30.85 -16.06 -16.43
C ILE A 172 -32.35 -16.26 -16.61
N GLU A 173 -32.76 -17.41 -17.15
CA GLU A 173 -34.17 -17.80 -17.23
C GLU A 173 -34.69 -18.05 -15.82
N ILE A 174 -35.19 -17.00 -15.15
CA ILE A 174 -35.85 -17.12 -13.85
C ILE A 174 -37.20 -17.81 -14.06
N LYS A 175 -37.21 -19.15 -13.96
CA LYS A 175 -38.44 -19.93 -13.90
C LYS A 175 -39.09 -19.74 -12.54
N ASN A 176 -39.92 -18.71 -12.40
CA ASN A 176 -40.84 -18.58 -11.28
C ASN A 176 -41.84 -19.75 -11.32
N THR A 177 -41.54 -20.81 -10.58
CA THR A 177 -42.50 -21.86 -10.28
C THR A 177 -43.36 -21.38 -9.12
N LYS A 178 -44.66 -21.20 -9.40
CA LYS A 178 -45.72 -20.88 -8.44
C LYS A 178 -46.01 -22.05 -7.50
#